data_AF-H2Z1I9-F1
#
_entry.id   AF-H2Z1I9-F1
#
_cell.length_a   1.000
_cell.length_b   1.000
_cell.length_c   1.000
_cell.angle_alpha   90.00
_cell.angle_beta   90.00
_cell.angle_gamma   90.00
#
_symmetry.space_group_name_H-M   'P 1'
#
loop_
_entity.id
_entity.type
_entity.pdbx_description
1 polymer ?
#
loop_
_entity_poly.entity_id
_entity_poly.type
_entity_poly.pdbx_seq_one_letter_code
_entity_poly.pdbx_strand_id
1 'polypeptide(L)'
;QNVVTHNRGKQSNGGIQGKIFFQICQSNAVGRAAEFNRSVFNLNGRSPLLSEYLHQRGLDKVTGCDQLVRRTQIESLPSRQAPTYNDLIHETSHNVRNTSAAFGRIHLDGERAGNEFAAKQSEELRLFKTKSSKLLAKPRQVRYLSNLVLMELKRDQEEVNAVGAVAAVQAALAAESAN
;
A
#
# COMPACT_ATOMS: atom_id res chain seq x y z
N GLN A 1 -44.48 30.21 7.36
CA GLN A 1 -45.90 29.84 7.30
C GLN A 1 -46.16 28.80 8.39
N ASN A 2 -47.01 29.13 9.35
CA ASN A 2 -47.39 28.30 10.49
C ASN A 2 -48.31 27.15 10.03
N VAL A 3 -48.10 25.91 10.50
CA VAL A 3 -49.21 24.98 10.79
C VAL A 3 -48.84 24.03 11.96
N VAL A 4 -49.39 24.39 13.13
CA VAL A 4 -50.14 23.56 14.09
C VAL A 4 -49.60 22.17 14.45
N THR A 5 -49.05 22.08 15.68
CA THR A 5 -48.91 20.86 16.46
C THR A 5 -50.26 20.45 17.04
N HIS A 6 -50.60 19.15 16.98
CA HIS A 6 -51.66 18.55 17.80
C HIS A 6 -51.08 17.37 18.56
N ASN A 7 -50.82 17.60 19.85
CA ASN A 7 -50.59 16.57 20.84
C ASN A 7 -51.95 16.01 21.30
N ARG A 8 -52.19 14.73 21.07
CA ARG A 8 -53.15 13.93 21.85
C ARG A 8 -52.40 12.76 22.47
N GLY A 9 -52.20 12.83 23.78
CA GLY A 9 -51.79 11.69 24.58
C GLY A 9 -52.97 10.73 24.79
N LYS A 10 -52.69 9.43 24.87
CA LYS A 10 -52.67 8.69 26.15
C LYS A 10 -52.49 7.19 25.92
N GLN A 11 -51.52 6.68 26.66
CA GLN A 11 -51.51 5.43 27.45
C GLN A 11 -51.45 4.04 26.80
N SER A 12 -50.61 3.25 27.49
CA SER A 12 -50.64 1.81 27.73
C SER A 12 -50.47 0.88 26.53
N ASN A 13 -49.28 0.28 26.42
CA ASN A 13 -49.07 -1.06 26.97
C ASN A 13 -47.60 -1.45 26.81
N GLY A 14 -47.05 -2.06 27.86
CA GLY A 14 -45.70 -2.60 27.88
C GLY A 14 -45.56 -3.70 26.83
N GLY A 15 -44.96 -3.35 25.71
CA GLY A 15 -44.41 -4.29 24.75
C GLY A 15 -43.03 -3.78 24.41
N ILE A 16 -42.01 -4.59 24.67
CA ILE A 16 -40.64 -4.34 24.25
C ILE A 16 -40.64 -4.36 22.71
N GLN A 17 -41.06 -3.26 22.09
CA GLN A 17 -40.82 -3.02 20.69
C GLN A 17 -39.39 -2.53 20.60
N GLY A 18 -38.47 -3.48 20.45
CA GLY A 18 -37.14 -3.21 19.93
C GLY A 18 -37.31 -2.57 18.56
N LYS A 19 -37.43 -1.24 18.53
CA LYS A 19 -37.37 -0.46 17.30
C LYS A 19 -35.97 -0.65 16.75
N ILE A 20 -35.83 -1.56 15.78
CA ILE A 20 -34.66 -1.62 14.93
C ILE A 20 -34.68 -0.32 14.14
N PHE A 21 -33.93 0.66 14.65
CA PHE A 21 -33.69 1.91 13.96
C PHE A 21 -32.79 1.57 12.77
N PHE A 22 -33.39 1.26 11.61
CA PHE A 22 -32.68 1.27 10.34
C PHE A 22 -32.33 2.72 10.05
N GLN A 23 -31.22 3.16 10.61
CA GLN A 23 -30.60 4.41 10.24
C GLN A 23 -30.08 4.22 8.82
N ILE A 24 -30.79 4.79 7.84
CA ILE A 24 -30.31 4.94 6.47
C ILE A 24 -29.21 6.00 6.49
N CYS A 25 -28.05 5.63 7.05
CA CYS A 25 -26.80 6.31 6.83
C CYS A 25 -26.06 5.54 5.75
N GLN A 26 -25.64 6.29 4.74
CA GLN A 26 -25.16 5.79 3.47
C GLN A 26 -23.94 4.88 3.66
N SER A 27 -23.92 3.76 2.92
CA SER A 27 -22.93 2.69 2.87
C SER A 27 -23.09 1.53 3.88
N ASN A 28 -22.92 0.31 3.36
CA ASN A 28 -22.99 -0.93 4.14
C ASN A 28 -21.69 -1.14 4.94
N ALA A 29 -21.77 -1.94 6.00
CA ALA A 29 -20.60 -2.46 6.69
C ALA A 29 -19.72 -3.27 5.72
N VAL A 30 -18.41 -3.13 5.89
CA VAL A 30 -17.41 -3.88 5.12
C VAL A 30 -17.23 -5.26 5.74
N GLY A 31 -17.10 -6.27 4.90
CA GLY A 31 -16.92 -7.65 5.33
C GLY A 31 -18.24 -8.44 5.28
N ARG A 32 -18.50 -9.25 6.31
CA ARG A 32 -19.59 -10.23 6.29
C ARG A 32 -20.94 -9.52 6.20
N ALA A 33 -21.67 -9.81 5.13
CA ALA A 33 -23.04 -9.34 4.95
C ALA A 33 -23.97 -9.99 5.98
N ALA A 34 -25.19 -9.47 6.10
CA ALA A 34 -26.22 -10.10 6.92
C ALA A 34 -26.43 -11.55 6.48
N GLU A 35 -26.46 -12.45 7.45
CA GLU A 35 -26.75 -13.86 7.20
C GLU A 35 -28.25 -14.10 7.25
N PHE A 36 -28.73 -14.91 6.31
CA PHE A 36 -30.13 -15.24 6.19
C PHE A 36 -30.32 -16.74 6.30
N ASN A 37 -31.16 -17.15 7.25
CA ASN A 37 -31.60 -18.52 7.38
C ASN A 37 -32.94 -18.70 6.66
N ARG A 38 -33.06 -19.76 5.86
CA ARG A 38 -34.30 -20.12 5.17
C ARG A 38 -34.88 -21.37 5.81
N SER A 39 -35.97 -21.19 6.54
CA SER A 39 -36.68 -22.28 7.20
C SER A 39 -37.94 -22.62 6.41
N VAL A 40 -38.24 -23.92 6.30
CA VAL A 40 -39.47 -24.44 5.69
C VAL A 40 -40.36 -24.99 6.78
N PHE A 41 -41.58 -24.51 6.86
CA PHE A 41 -42.57 -24.96 7.83
C PHE A 41 -43.67 -25.71 7.09
N ASN A 42 -44.00 -26.92 7.57
CA ASN A 42 -45.21 -27.61 7.13
C ASN A 42 -46.40 -27.06 7.91
N LEU A 43 -47.37 -26.48 7.21
CA LEU A 43 -48.58 -25.95 7.83
C LEU A 43 -49.57 -27.04 8.27
N ASN A 44 -49.38 -28.30 7.88
CA ASN A 44 -50.26 -29.41 8.26
C ASN A 44 -50.11 -29.83 9.75
N GLY A 45 -49.07 -29.36 10.44
CA GLY A 45 -48.94 -29.40 11.91
C GLY A 45 -49.49 -28.13 12.56
N ARG A 46 -50.75 -27.79 12.28
CA ARG A 46 -51.32 -26.46 12.52
C ARG A 46 -51.22 -26.02 13.99
N SER A 47 -50.71 -24.80 14.22
CA SER A 47 -50.95 -24.08 15.47
C SER A 47 -52.48 -23.88 15.64
N PRO A 48 -53.06 -24.08 16.84
CA PRO A 48 -54.49 -23.92 17.08
C PRO A 48 -55.04 -22.58 16.57
N LEU A 49 -54.23 -21.52 16.66
CA LEU A 49 -54.60 -20.19 16.19
C LEU A 49 -54.74 -20.09 14.66
N LEU A 50 -53.87 -20.79 13.92
CA LEU A 50 -53.90 -20.78 12.46
C LEU A 50 -55.03 -21.66 11.92
N SER A 51 -55.31 -22.79 12.58
CA SER A 51 -56.47 -23.63 12.29
C SER A 51 -57.76 -22.82 12.40
N GLU A 52 -57.94 -22.12 13.52
CA GLU A 52 -59.13 -21.32 13.79
C GLU A 52 -59.28 -20.17 12.79
N TYR A 53 -58.18 -19.48 12.46
CA TYR A 53 -58.19 -18.41 11.46
C TYR A 53 -58.60 -18.91 10.06
N LEU A 54 -58.08 -20.06 9.64
CA LEU A 54 -58.42 -20.66 8.35
C LEU A 54 -59.87 -21.18 8.32
N HIS A 55 -60.35 -21.73 9.45
CA HIS A 55 -61.72 -22.18 9.62
C HIS A 55 -62.71 -21.02 9.51
N GLN A 56 -62.49 -19.93 10.24
CA GLN A 56 -63.32 -18.73 10.20
C GLN A 56 -63.42 -18.10 8.81
N ARG A 57 -62.39 -18.27 7.98
CA ARG A 57 -62.33 -17.77 6.60
C ARG A 57 -62.90 -18.74 5.56
N GLY A 58 -63.34 -19.94 5.97
CA GLY A 58 -63.82 -20.99 5.06
C GLY A 58 -62.72 -21.56 4.14
N LEU A 59 -61.46 -21.42 4.54
CA LEU A 59 -60.28 -21.80 3.76
C LEU A 59 -59.67 -23.13 4.22
N ASP A 60 -60.36 -23.85 5.10
CA ASP A 60 -59.96 -25.17 5.57
C ASP A 60 -60.18 -26.23 4.46
N LYS A 61 -59.24 -26.30 3.52
CA LYS A 61 -59.21 -27.36 2.52
C LYS A 61 -58.43 -28.55 3.09
N VAL A 62 -59.12 -29.67 3.24
CA VAL A 62 -58.52 -31.00 3.47
C VAL A 62 -57.91 -31.47 2.16
N THR A 63 -56.83 -30.82 1.73
CA THR A 63 -55.97 -31.34 0.68
C THR A 63 -54.97 -32.25 1.36
N GLY A 64 -54.95 -33.53 1.01
CA GLY A 64 -53.99 -34.54 1.49
C GLY A 64 -52.54 -34.29 1.04
N CYS A 65 -52.14 -33.04 0.89
CA CYS A 65 -50.82 -32.59 0.46
C CYS A 65 -50.26 -31.61 1.49
N ASP A 66 -48.96 -31.72 1.75
CA ASP A 66 -48.23 -30.82 2.65
C ASP A 66 -48.14 -29.41 2.09
N GLN A 67 -48.73 -28.44 2.80
CA GLN A 67 -48.57 -27.03 2.47
C GLN A 67 -47.30 -26.50 3.15
N LEU A 68 -46.22 -26.42 2.39
CA LEU A 68 -44.93 -25.93 2.85
C LEU A 68 -44.82 -24.41 2.67
N VAL A 69 -44.58 -23.67 3.76
CA VAL A 69 -44.29 -22.24 3.72
C VAL A 69 -42.80 -22.00 3.97
N ARG A 70 -42.18 -21.22 3.08
CA ARG A 70 -40.80 -20.77 3.23
C ARG A 70 -40.78 -19.43 3.94
N ARG A 71 -39.96 -19.32 4.99
CA ARG A 71 -39.67 -18.05 5.66
C ARG A 71 -38.16 -17.81 5.64
N THR A 72 -37.77 -16.60 5.23
CA THR A 72 -36.38 -16.14 5.36
C THR A 72 -36.28 -15.29 6.61
N GLN A 73 -35.35 -15.61 7.50
CA GLN A 73 -35.09 -14.89 8.73
C GLN A 73 -33.66 -14.34 8.70
N ILE A 74 -33.44 -13.18 9.32
CA ILE A 74 -32.09 -12.66 9.51
C ILE A 74 -31.49 -13.39 10.71
N GLU A 75 -30.40 -14.11 10.47
CA GLU A 75 -29.69 -14.90 11.48
C GLU A 75 -28.65 -14.06 12.21
N SER A 76 -27.88 -13.26 11.46
CA SER A 76 -26.91 -12.34 12.04
C SER A 76 -26.86 -11.04 11.25
N LEU A 77 -26.71 -9.93 11.97
CA LEU A 77 -26.42 -8.62 11.39
C LEU A 77 -24.93 -8.31 11.56
N PRO A 78 -24.35 -7.50 10.66
CA PRO A 78 -23.02 -6.94 10.87
C PRO A 78 -22.95 -6.22 12.22
N SER A 79 -21.79 -6.29 12.89
CA SER A 79 -21.55 -5.56 14.14
C SER A 79 -21.78 -4.06 13.91
N ARG A 80 -22.38 -3.39 14.89
CA ARG A 80 -22.60 -1.93 14.84
C ARG A 80 -21.29 -1.14 14.76
N GLN A 81 -20.19 -1.72 15.21
CA GLN A 81 -18.85 -1.13 15.17
C GLN A 81 -18.07 -1.50 13.90
N ALA A 82 -18.66 -2.26 12.99
CA ALA A 82 -17.98 -2.64 11.75
C ALA A 82 -17.74 -1.39 10.89
N PRO A 83 -16.53 -1.21 10.31
CA PRO A 83 -16.25 -0.10 9.43
C PRO A 83 -17.15 -0.17 8.20
N THR A 84 -17.64 0.98 7.75
CA THR A 84 -18.45 1.06 6.53
C THR A 84 -17.57 1.29 5.31
N TYR A 85 -18.10 1.02 4.12
CA TYR A 85 -17.36 1.32 2.88
C TYR A 85 -17.04 2.80 2.78
N ASN A 86 -17.91 3.68 3.29
CA ASN A 86 -17.63 5.11 3.32
C ASN A 86 -16.43 5.45 4.22
N ASP A 87 -16.34 4.82 5.39
CA ASP A 87 -15.19 5.02 6.30
C ASP A 87 -13.89 4.61 5.62
N LEU A 88 -13.88 3.46 4.94
CA LEU A 88 -12.71 3.00 4.19
C LEU A 88 -12.36 3.92 3.01
N ILE A 89 -13.35 4.44 2.28
CA ILE A 89 -13.11 5.37 1.17
C ILE A 89 -12.48 6.66 1.70
N HIS A 90 -12.98 7.18 2.82
CA HIS A 90 -12.41 8.36 3.45
C HIS A 90 -10.98 8.13 3.95
N GLU A 91 -10.73 7.00 4.63
CA GLU A 91 -9.40 6.63 5.11
C GLU A 91 -8.41 6.47 3.96
N THR A 92 -8.78 5.69 2.93
CA THR A 92 -7.92 5.46 1.77
C THR A 92 -7.68 6.75 0.98
N SER A 93 -8.70 7.58 0.77
CA SER A 93 -8.54 8.89 0.14
C SER A 93 -7.61 9.80 0.93
N HIS A 94 -7.69 9.81 2.26
CA HIS A 94 -6.83 10.60 3.12
C HIS A 94 -5.38 10.10 3.03
N ASN A 95 -5.18 8.78 3.08
CA ASN A 95 -3.87 8.16 2.97
C ASN A 95 -3.21 8.45 1.62
N VAL A 96 -3.95 8.35 0.50
CA VAL A 96 -3.44 8.69 -0.84
C VAL A 96 -3.00 10.16 -0.92
N ARG A 97 -3.76 11.08 -0.33
CA ARG A 97 -3.37 12.50 -0.30
C ARG A 97 -2.09 12.71 0.50
N ASN A 98 -1.97 12.06 1.66
CA ASN A 98 -0.81 12.18 2.52
C ASN A 98 0.45 11.60 1.88
N THR A 99 0.35 10.42 1.26
CA THR A 99 1.47 9.80 0.55
C THR A 99 1.89 10.65 -0.63
N SER A 100 0.94 11.15 -1.43
CA SER A 100 1.22 12.05 -2.54
C SER A 100 1.94 13.32 -2.07
N ALA A 101 1.49 13.94 -0.98
CA ALA A 101 2.16 15.11 -0.40
C ALA A 101 3.59 14.78 0.08
N ALA A 102 3.80 13.62 0.70
CA ALA A 102 5.12 13.18 1.14
C ALA A 102 6.06 12.94 -0.06
N PHE A 103 5.57 12.29 -1.12
CA PHE A 103 6.34 12.12 -2.36
C PHE A 103 6.70 13.46 -2.99
N GLY A 104 5.77 14.41 -3.03
CA GLY A 104 6.05 15.75 -3.54
C GLY A 104 7.16 16.45 -2.76
N ARG A 105 7.19 16.32 -1.44
CA ARG A 105 8.28 16.87 -0.60
C ARG A 105 9.63 16.23 -0.92
N ILE A 106 9.69 14.90 -0.94
CA ILE A 106 10.93 14.16 -1.24
C ILE A 106 11.44 14.52 -2.63
N HIS A 107 10.55 14.65 -3.62
CA HIS A 107 10.93 15.07 -4.96
C HIS A 107 11.57 16.47 -4.97
N LEU A 108 10.92 17.45 -4.34
CA LEU A 108 11.44 18.82 -4.27
C LEU A 108 12.77 18.91 -3.50
N ASP A 109 12.91 18.14 -2.42
CA ASP A 109 14.16 18.06 -1.66
C ASP A 109 15.27 17.41 -2.49
N GLY A 110 14.93 16.37 -3.26
CA GLY A 110 15.83 15.72 -4.21
C GLY A 110 16.29 16.66 -5.33
N GLU A 111 15.38 17.45 -5.91
CA GLU A 111 15.73 18.46 -6.91
C GLU A 111 16.64 19.54 -6.32
N ARG A 112 16.36 19.99 -5.09
CA ARG A 112 17.22 20.96 -4.39
C ARG A 112 18.62 20.40 -4.18
N ALA A 113 18.74 19.21 -3.60
CA ALA A 113 20.02 18.57 -3.36
C ALA A 113 20.79 18.30 -4.67
N GLY A 114 20.08 17.88 -5.72
CA GLY A 114 20.64 17.69 -7.06
C GLY A 114 21.18 18.99 -7.67
N ASN A 115 20.42 20.08 -7.56
CA ASN A 115 20.85 21.40 -8.03
C ASN A 115 22.06 21.92 -7.24
N GLU A 116 22.07 21.76 -5.92
CA GLU A 116 23.22 22.10 -5.08
C GLU A 116 24.48 21.31 -5.47
N PHE A 117 24.32 20.01 -5.74
CA PHE A 117 25.41 19.16 -6.19
C PHE A 117 25.93 19.58 -7.58
N ALA A 118 25.03 19.85 -8.52
CA ALA A 118 25.39 20.32 -9.85
C ALA A 118 26.11 21.67 -9.81
N ALA A 119 25.63 22.60 -8.95
CA ALA A 119 26.29 23.89 -8.74
C ALA A 119 27.71 23.70 -8.20
N LYS A 120 27.91 22.88 -7.17
CA LYS A 120 29.24 22.56 -6.61
C LYS A 120 30.16 21.95 -7.67
N GLN A 121 29.68 20.97 -8.44
CA GLN A 121 30.46 20.39 -9.53
C GLN A 121 30.86 21.40 -10.59
N SER A 122 29.95 22.33 -10.94
CA SER A 122 30.27 23.37 -11.92
C SER A 122 31.37 24.31 -11.42
N GLU A 123 31.36 24.65 -10.13
CA GLU A 123 32.41 25.46 -9.51
C GLU A 123 33.74 24.72 -9.45
N GLU A 124 33.75 23.46 -9.01
CA GLU A 124 34.95 22.62 -8.97
C GLU A 124 35.56 22.47 -10.35
N LEU A 125 34.74 22.21 -11.38
CA LEU A 125 35.19 22.12 -12.75
C LEU A 125 35.77 23.46 -13.24
N ARG A 126 35.14 24.58 -12.87
CA ARG A 126 35.65 25.93 -13.22
C ARG A 126 37.02 26.18 -12.57
N LEU A 127 37.17 25.82 -11.30
CA LEU A 127 38.44 25.93 -10.58
C LEU A 127 39.50 25.03 -11.21
N PHE A 128 39.15 23.80 -11.56
CA PHE A 128 40.05 22.87 -12.24
C PHE A 128 40.48 23.40 -13.62
N LYS A 129 39.55 23.89 -14.44
CA LYS A 129 39.84 24.52 -15.74
C LYS A 129 40.78 25.73 -15.59
N THR A 130 40.57 26.53 -14.54
CA THR A 130 41.41 27.69 -14.25
C THR A 130 42.82 27.28 -13.79
N LYS A 131 42.94 26.26 -12.94
CA LYS A 131 44.24 25.75 -12.47
C LYS A 131 45.00 25.08 -13.61
N SER A 132 44.32 24.26 -14.41
CA SER A 132 44.91 23.60 -15.58
C SER A 132 45.36 24.61 -16.63
N SER A 133 44.56 25.63 -16.96
CA SER A 133 44.99 26.67 -17.90
C SER A 133 46.21 27.46 -17.39
N LYS A 134 46.25 27.80 -16.09
CA LYS A 134 47.42 28.44 -15.46
C LYS A 134 48.68 27.57 -15.51
N LEU A 135 48.54 26.26 -15.34
CA LEU A 135 49.66 25.32 -15.44
C LEU A 135 50.16 25.22 -16.89
N LEU A 136 49.24 25.06 -17.83
CA LEU A 136 49.53 24.95 -19.27
C LEU A 136 50.12 26.24 -19.87
N ALA A 137 49.88 27.39 -19.25
CA ALA A 137 50.53 28.65 -19.62
C ALA A 137 52.07 28.62 -19.48
N LYS A 138 52.64 27.64 -18.75
CA LYS A 138 54.10 27.47 -18.58
C LYS A 138 54.60 26.20 -19.30
N PRO A 139 54.63 26.18 -20.65
CA PRO A 139 54.86 24.95 -21.43
C PRO A 139 56.22 24.30 -21.19
N ARG A 140 57.28 25.08 -20.90
CA ARG A 140 58.62 24.53 -20.60
C ARG A 140 58.63 23.72 -19.29
N GLN A 141 57.97 24.22 -18.25
CA GLN A 141 57.89 23.54 -16.95
C GLN A 141 57.01 22.30 -17.04
N VAL A 142 55.90 22.38 -17.77
CA VAL A 142 55.01 21.24 -18.01
C VAL A 142 55.74 20.13 -18.79
N ARG A 143 56.50 20.46 -19.83
CA ARG A 143 57.31 19.48 -20.58
C ARG A 143 58.35 18.80 -19.70
N TYR A 144 59.03 19.57 -18.85
CA TYR A 144 60.01 19.02 -17.90
C TYR A 144 59.36 18.06 -16.90
N LEU A 145 58.26 18.48 -16.25
CA LEU A 145 57.50 17.64 -15.32
C LEU A 145 56.93 16.39 -16.00
N SER A 146 56.38 16.53 -17.21
CA SER A 146 55.85 15.41 -17.99
C SER A 146 56.95 14.40 -18.33
N ASN A 147 58.13 14.87 -18.76
CA ASN A 147 59.28 14.00 -19.01
C ASN A 147 59.73 13.31 -17.72
N LEU A 148 59.77 14.02 -16.58
CA LEU A 148 60.14 13.44 -15.29
C LEU A 148 59.18 12.31 -14.87
N VAL A 149 57.86 12.53 -14.98
CA VAL A 149 56.85 11.51 -14.69
C VAL A 149 56.96 10.31 -15.64
N LEU A 150 57.19 10.57 -16.94
CA LEU A 150 57.43 9.51 -17.92
C LEU A 150 58.70 8.70 -17.61
N MET A 151 59.73 9.33 -17.05
CA MET A 151 60.94 8.63 -16.64
C MET A 151 60.67 7.73 -15.42
N GLU A 152 59.92 8.19 -14.41
CA GLU A 152 59.59 7.32 -13.27
C GLU A 152 58.65 6.18 -13.62
N LEU A 153 57.65 6.41 -14.47
CA LEU A 153 56.79 5.31 -14.94
C LEU A 153 57.58 4.24 -15.70
N LYS A 154 58.61 4.65 -16.47
CA LYS A 154 59.51 3.71 -17.14
C LYS A 154 60.44 3.00 -16.15
N ARG A 155 60.95 3.72 -15.14
CA ARG A 155 61.79 3.17 -14.07
C ARG A 155 61.05 2.08 -13.30
N ASP A 156 59.79 2.34 -12.92
CA ASP A 156 58.94 1.36 -12.23
C ASP A 156 58.67 0.12 -13.11
N GLN A 157 58.44 0.31 -14.42
CA GLN A 157 58.27 -0.81 -15.35
C GLN A 157 59.55 -1.62 -15.56
N GLU A 158 60.70 -0.98 -15.62
CA GLU A 158 62.00 -1.65 -15.73
C GLU A 158 62.36 -2.39 -14.43
N GLU A 159 62.05 -1.83 -13.26
CA GLU A 159 62.22 -2.52 -11.97
C GLU A 159 61.29 -3.73 -11.86
N VAL A 160 60.01 -3.61 -12.24
CA VAL A 160 59.07 -4.75 -12.27
C VAL A 160 59.51 -5.83 -13.27
N ASN A 161 59.99 -5.44 -14.45
CA ASN A 161 60.49 -6.37 -15.46
C ASN A 161 61.81 -7.02 -15.05
N ALA A 162 62.71 -6.31 -14.36
CA ALA A 162 63.95 -6.85 -13.83
C ALA A 162 63.69 -7.85 -12.70
N VAL A 163 62.76 -7.56 -11.79
CA VAL A 163 62.34 -8.50 -10.74
C VAL A 163 61.69 -9.75 -11.36
N GLY A 164 60.84 -9.58 -12.37
CA GLY A 164 60.26 -10.70 -13.12
C GLY A 164 61.31 -11.55 -13.86
N ALA A 165 62.30 -10.91 -14.48
CA ALA A 165 63.39 -11.59 -15.17
C ALA A 165 64.32 -12.34 -14.19
N VAL A 166 64.63 -11.76 -13.03
CA VAL A 166 65.42 -12.43 -11.98
C VAL A 166 64.69 -13.66 -11.44
N ALA A 167 63.37 -13.56 -11.22
CA ALA A 167 62.56 -14.70 -10.81
C ALA A 167 62.52 -15.82 -11.87
N ALA A 168 62.43 -15.46 -13.15
CA ALA A 168 62.45 -16.42 -14.25
C ALA A 168 63.81 -17.12 -14.39
N VAL A 169 64.92 -16.39 -14.24
CA VAL A 169 66.28 -16.95 -14.27
C VAL A 169 66.53 -17.86 -13.06
N GLN A 170 66.10 -17.46 -11.86
CA GLN A 170 66.19 -18.33 -10.67
C GLN A 170 65.37 -19.61 -10.83
N ALA A 171 64.18 -19.53 -11.41
CA ALA A 171 63.36 -20.71 -11.69
C ALA A 171 64.01 -21.64 -12.72
N ALA A 172 64.62 -21.09 -13.77
CA ALA A 172 65.34 -21.88 -14.77
C ALA A 172 66.60 -22.56 -14.19
N LEU A 173 67.39 -21.84 -13.39
CA LEU A 173 68.57 -22.41 -12.73
C LEU A 173 68.20 -23.54 -11.74
N ALA A 174 67.11 -23.37 -10.99
CA ALA A 174 66.61 -24.38 -10.08
C ALA A 174 66.15 -25.65 -10.82
N ALA A 175 65.50 -25.49 -11.98
CA ALA A 175 65.08 -26.60 -12.82
C ALA A 175 66.26 -27.37 -13.46
N GLU A 176 67.35 -26.67 -13.80
CA GLU A 176 68.55 -27.29 -14.38
C GLU A 176 69.37 -28.07 -13.34
N SER A 177 69.34 -27.66 -12.07
CA SER A 177 70.02 -28.35 -10.95
C SER A 177 69.31 -29.61 -10.42
N ALA A 178 68.14 -29.95 -10.97
CA ALA A 178 67.30 -31.08 -10.56
C ALA A 178 67.34 -32.29 -11.52
N ASN A 179 68.22 -32.25 -12.53
CA ASN A 179 68.58 -33.37 -13.41
C ASN A 179 70.01 -33.85 -13.10
#